data_AF-A0A4R0E717-F1
#
_entry.id   AF-A0A4R0E717-F1
#
_cell.length_a   1.000
_cell.length_b   1.000
_cell.length_c   1.000
_cell.angle_alpha   90.00
_cell.angle_beta   90.00
_cell.angle_gamma   90.00
#
_symmetry.space_group_name_H-M   'P 1'
#
loop_
_entity.id
_entity.type
_entity.pdbx_description
1 polymer ?
#
loop_
_entity_poly.entity_id
_entity_poly.type
_entity_poly.pdbx_seq_one_letter_code
_entity_poly.pdbx_strand_id
1 'polypeptide(L)'
;MNLKPFKIISAVIAIIGLAAFLYFQSSMKQDEFGGFKEGTEQYNGYRYAQDTLKSVDQCDDDKDDPAMNFNEEFFEGCKKYFEK
;
A
#
# COMPACT_ATOMS: atom_id res chain seq x y z
N MET A 1 40.24 12.64 -22.79
CA MET A 1 39.56 11.69 -21.86
C MET A 1 39.72 10.29 -22.42
N ASN A 2 40.26 9.34 -21.65
CA ASN A 2 40.56 7.99 -22.16
C ASN A 2 39.23 7.21 -22.33
N LEU A 3 38.87 6.88 -23.56
CA LEU A 3 37.51 6.41 -23.92
C LEU A 3 37.15 5.05 -23.31
N LYS A 4 38.16 4.20 -23.05
CA LYS A 4 38.01 2.85 -22.51
C LYS A 4 37.55 2.84 -21.04
N PRO A 5 38.23 3.51 -20.10
CA PRO A 5 37.77 3.56 -18.71
C PRO A 5 36.43 4.31 -18.58
N PHE A 6 36.18 5.33 -19.40
CA PHE A 6 34.90 6.05 -19.40
C PHE A 6 33.72 5.14 -19.76
N LYS A 7 33.83 4.33 -20.83
CA LYS A 7 32.79 3.36 -21.20
C LYS A 7 32.50 2.32 -20.11
N ILE A 8 33.53 1.84 -19.43
CA ILE A 8 33.39 0.85 -18.35
C ILE A 8 32.67 1.48 -17.16
N ILE A 9 33.07 2.68 -16.74
CA ILE A 9 32.45 3.41 -15.62
C ILE A 9 30.97 3.70 -15.94
N SER A 10 30.66 4.18 -17.15
CA SER A 10 29.29 4.44 -17.57
C SER A 10 28.43 3.17 -17.56
N ALA A 11 28.97 2.03 -18.01
CA ALA A 11 28.25 0.77 -18.00
C ALA A 11 27.95 0.29 -16.56
N VAL A 12 28.91 0.42 -15.64
CA VAL A 12 28.71 0.06 -14.22
C VAL A 12 27.64 0.94 -13.57
N ILE A 13 27.68 2.26 -13.81
CA ILE A 13 26.65 3.18 -13.28
C ILE A 13 25.27 2.83 -13.83
N ALA A 14 25.17 2.50 -15.12
CA ALA A 14 23.90 2.11 -15.73
C ALA A 14 23.31 0.84 -15.09
N ILE A 15 24.14 -0.17 -14.81
CA ILE A 15 23.71 -1.42 -14.16
C ILE A 15 23.22 -1.14 -12.73
N ILE A 16 23.96 -0.35 -11.96
CA ILE A 16 23.58 0.03 -10.59
C ILE A 16 22.26 0.80 -10.59
N GLY A 17 22.11 1.75 -11.53
CA GLY A 17 20.87 2.52 -11.69
C GLY A 17 19.67 1.63 -12.00
N LEU A 18 19.83 0.65 -12.89
CA LEU A 18 18.76 -0.30 -13.22
C LEU A 18 18.38 -1.18 -12.02
N ALA A 19 19.37 -1.69 -11.29
CA ALA A 19 19.12 -2.52 -10.11
C ALA A 19 18.40 -1.73 -9.01
N ALA A 20 18.83 -0.49 -8.75
CA ALA A 20 18.17 0.40 -7.81
C ALA A 20 16.72 0.71 -8.23
N PHE A 21 16.48 1.03 -9.50
CA PHE A 21 15.14 1.30 -10.02
C PHE A 21 14.18 0.11 -9.81
N LEU A 22 14.61 -1.10 -10.13
CA LEU A 22 13.81 -2.32 -9.93
C LEU A 22 13.52 -2.58 -8.43
N TYR A 23 14.52 -2.37 -7.57
CA TYR A 23 14.34 -2.49 -6.12
C TYR A 23 13.29 -1.50 -5.61
N PHE A 24 13.42 -0.22 -5.96
CA PHE A 24 12.46 0.80 -5.55
C PHE A 24 11.06 0.55 -6.12
N GLN A 25 10.95 0.09 -7.38
CA GLN A 25 9.66 -0.26 -7.95
C GLN A 25 8.99 -1.42 -7.19
N SER A 26 9.76 -2.40 -6.72
CA SER A 26 9.24 -3.51 -5.92
C SER A 26 8.87 -3.07 -4.50
N SER A 27 9.67 -2.23 -3.85
CA SER A 27 9.41 -1.74 -2.49
C SER A 27 8.32 -0.66 -2.43
N MET A 28 8.07 0.05 -3.53
CA MET A 28 7.04 1.09 -3.65
C MET A 28 5.72 0.54 -4.22
N LYS A 29 5.60 -0.77 -4.48
CA LYS A 29 4.28 -1.39 -4.60
C LYS A 29 3.63 -1.24 -3.24
N GLN A 30 2.86 -0.16 -3.06
CA GLN A 30 2.03 0.02 -1.88
C GLN A 30 1.24 -1.27 -1.70
N ASP A 31 1.27 -1.83 -0.49
CA ASP A 31 0.51 -3.04 -0.21
C ASP A 31 -0.97 -2.72 -0.50
N GLU A 32 -1.53 -3.41 -1.49
CA GLU A 32 -2.94 -3.30 -1.83
C GLU A 32 -3.71 -4.37 -1.07
N PHE A 33 -4.28 -4.02 0.08
CA PHE A 33 -5.21 -4.89 0.79
C PHE A 33 -6.63 -4.67 0.25
N GLY A 34 -7.30 -5.73 -0.21
CA GLY A 34 -8.65 -5.63 -0.76
C GLY A 34 -8.76 -4.79 -2.04
N GLY A 35 -7.63 -4.53 -2.72
CA GLY A 35 -7.56 -3.62 -3.88
C GLY A 35 -7.54 -2.13 -3.52
N PHE A 36 -7.25 -1.78 -2.25
CA PHE A 36 -7.10 -0.40 -1.79
C PHE A 36 -5.65 -0.10 -1.47
N LYS A 37 -5.20 1.12 -1.80
CA LYS A 37 -3.83 1.55 -1.56
C LYS A 37 -3.59 1.90 -0.10
N GLU A 38 -2.45 1.49 0.43
CA GLU A 38 -1.98 1.92 1.74
C GLU A 38 -2.03 3.45 1.90
N GLY A 39 -2.58 3.91 3.03
CA GLY A 39 -2.78 5.32 3.34
C GLY A 39 -4.13 5.91 2.89
N THR A 40 -5.00 5.11 2.26
CA THR A 40 -6.40 5.48 2.01
C THR A 40 -7.31 5.06 3.16
N GLU A 41 -8.46 5.71 3.31
CA GLU A 41 -9.42 5.35 4.36
C GLU A 41 -10.09 3.99 4.08
N GLN A 42 -10.32 3.64 2.81
CA GLN A 42 -10.78 2.31 2.44
C GLN A 42 -9.79 1.22 2.87
N TYR A 43 -8.48 1.47 2.74
CA TYR A 43 -7.45 0.55 3.21
C TYR A 43 -7.52 0.37 4.74
N ASN A 44 -7.68 1.47 5.49
CA ASN A 44 -7.80 1.42 6.95
C ASN A 44 -9.04 0.62 7.36
N GLY A 45 -10.19 0.86 6.72
CA GLY A 45 -11.43 0.15 6.99
C GLY A 45 -11.33 -1.35 6.67
N TYR A 46 -10.77 -1.70 5.50
CA TYR A 46 -10.57 -3.09 5.09
C TYR A 46 -9.67 -3.83 6.08
N ARG A 47 -8.58 -3.20 6.51
CA ARG A 47 -7.66 -3.78 7.49
C ARG A 47 -8.28 -3.91 8.88
N TYR A 48 -9.03 -2.91 9.33
CA TYR A 48 -9.75 -2.98 10.61
C TYR A 48 -10.73 -4.15 10.65
N ALA A 49 -11.49 -4.35 9.57
CA ALA A 49 -12.38 -5.49 9.41
C ALA A 49 -11.64 -6.83 9.46
N GLN A 50 -10.51 -6.93 8.77
CA GLN A 50 -9.67 -8.12 8.74
C GLN A 50 -9.10 -8.50 10.11
N ASP A 51 -8.65 -7.49 10.87
CA ASP A 51 -7.92 -7.70 12.12
C ASP A 51 -8.87 -7.87 13.33
N THR A 52 -10.06 -7.26 13.29
CA THR A 52 -10.89 -7.05 14.51
C THR A 52 -12.30 -7.65 14.42
N LEU A 53 -12.91 -7.68 13.23
CA LEU A 53 -14.35 -7.91 13.11
C LEU A 53 -14.70 -9.35 12.71
N LYS A 54 -15.88 -9.81 13.15
CA LYS A 54 -16.41 -11.15 12.83
C LYS A 54 -17.50 -11.13 11.76
N SER A 55 -18.18 -9.99 11.59
CA SER A 55 -19.23 -9.79 10.59
C SER A 55 -19.29 -8.34 10.11
N VAL A 56 -19.95 -8.16 8.97
CA VAL A 56 -20.14 -6.84 8.33
C VAL A 56 -20.96 -5.86 9.17
N ASP A 57 -21.90 -6.38 9.98
CA ASP A 57 -22.76 -5.56 10.84
C ASP A 57 -21.97 -4.81 11.92
N GLN A 58 -20.71 -5.20 12.17
CA GLN A 58 -19.85 -4.55 13.17
C GLN A 58 -19.03 -3.39 12.59
N CYS A 59 -19.15 -3.12 11.28
CA CYS A 59 -18.33 -2.10 10.63
C CYS A 59 -18.61 -0.68 11.12
N ASP A 60 -19.78 -0.42 11.70
CA ASP A 60 -20.17 0.90 12.23
C ASP A 60 -20.44 0.90 13.74
N ASP A 61 -20.14 -0.21 14.45
CA ASP A 61 -20.32 -0.33 15.90
C ASP A 61 -19.54 0.76 16.66
N ASP A 62 -18.33 1.07 16.19
CA ASP A 62 -17.41 2.04 16.80
C ASP A 62 -17.38 3.39 16.05
N LYS A 63 -18.40 3.70 15.22
CA LYS A 63 -18.38 4.91 14.38
C LYS A 63 -18.30 6.24 15.15
N ASP A 64 -18.79 6.23 16.38
CA ASP A 64 -18.82 7.40 17.26
C ASP A 64 -17.55 7.48 18.15
N ASP A 65 -16.63 6.53 18.03
CA ASP A 65 -15.35 6.55 18.74
C ASP A 65 -14.45 7.67 18.18
N PRO A 66 -14.11 8.70 18.96
CA PRO A 66 -13.22 9.77 18.50
C PRO A 66 -11.78 9.29 18.21
N ALA A 67 -11.39 8.09 18.64
CA ALA A 67 -10.12 7.47 18.29
C ALA A 67 -10.15 6.82 16.89
N MET A 68 -11.33 6.59 16.32
CA MET A 68 -11.50 6.03 14.99
C MET A 68 -11.79 7.15 13.98
N ASN A 69 -11.04 7.20 12.88
CA ASN A 69 -11.29 8.17 11.80
C ASN A 69 -12.45 7.70 10.90
N PHE A 70 -13.60 7.40 11.49
CA PHE A 70 -14.72 6.82 10.76
C PHE A 70 -15.28 7.81 9.72
N ASN A 71 -15.40 7.34 8.48
CA ASN A 71 -15.99 8.07 7.37
C ASN A 71 -16.56 7.08 6.34
N GLU A 72 -17.20 7.59 5.28
CA GLU A 72 -17.85 6.76 4.27
C GLU A 72 -16.86 5.85 3.51
N GLU A 73 -15.66 6.34 3.23
CA GLU A 73 -14.60 5.56 2.57
C GLU A 73 -14.10 4.42 3.46
N PHE A 74 -13.88 4.69 4.75
CA PHE A 74 -13.55 3.67 5.75
C PHE A 74 -14.63 2.58 5.79
N PHE A 75 -15.90 2.98 5.84
CA PHE A 75 -17.02 2.04 5.89
C PHE A 75 -17.12 1.18 4.62
N GLU A 76 -16.87 1.76 3.44
CA GLU A 76 -16.79 1.01 2.17
C GLU A 76 -15.67 -0.04 2.23
N GLY A 77 -14.49 0.36 2.69
CA GLY A 77 -13.36 -0.54 2.89
C GLY A 77 -13.67 -1.71 3.81
N CYS A 78 -14.30 -1.40 4.95
CA CYS A 78 -14.70 -2.39 5.96
C CYS A 78 -15.67 -3.43 5.39
N LYS A 79 -16.74 -2.98 4.70
CA LYS A 79 -17.71 -3.89 4.08
C LYS A 79 -17.08 -4.81 3.05
N LYS A 80 -16.19 -4.27 2.20
CA LYS A 80 -15.56 -5.03 1.11
C LYS A 80 -14.77 -6.24 1.59
N TYR A 81 -14.23 -6.22 2.81
CA TYR A 81 -13.57 -7.40 3.39
C TYR A 81 -14.50 -8.62 3.51
N PHE A 82 -15.79 -8.38 3.77
CA PHE A 82 -16.81 -9.41 3.95
C PHE A 82 -17.53 -9.81 2.65
N GLU A 83 -17.30 -9.13 1.53
CA GLU A 83 -17.89 -9.43 0.22
C GLU A 83 -17.25 -10.64 -0.50
N LYS A 84 -16.58 -11.53 0.24
CA LYS A 84 -15.89 -12.71 -0.31
C LYS A 84 -16.82 -13.73 -0.96
#